data_AF-T1GGR7-F1
#
_entry.id   AF-T1GGR7-F1
#
_cell.length_a   1.000
_cell.length_b   1.000
_cell.length_c   1.000
_cell.angle_alpha   90.00
_cell.angle_beta   90.00
_cell.angle_gamma   90.00
#
_symmetry.space_group_name_H-M   'P 1'
#
loop_
_entity.id
_entity.type
_entity.pdbx_description
1 polymer ?
#
loop_
_entity_poly.entity_id
_entity_poly.type
_entity_poly.pdbx_seq_one_letter_code
_entity_poly.pdbx_strand_id
1 'polypeptide(L)'
;MVKKRYSAITVEHSLYKWVKVFIIPKQQAETVAQMLVDNWISRFSVTIELHSDQGRNLESNVFLKMCQILNISKTRTTRIYSAIIVEN
;
A
#
# COMPACT_ATOMS: atom_id res chain seq x y z
N MET A 1 26.54 17.95 1.95
CA MET A 1 25.09 17.92 2.26
C MET A 1 24.48 16.69 1.61
N VAL A 2 24.05 15.67 2.37
CA VAL A 2 23.49 14.43 1.80
C VAL A 2 22.03 14.66 1.44
N LYS A 3 21.67 14.47 0.16
CA LYS A 3 20.29 14.62 -0.34
C LYS A 3 19.45 13.44 0.18
N LYS A 4 18.53 13.68 1.14
CA LYS A 4 17.58 12.65 1.58
C LYS A 4 16.51 12.48 0.49
N ARG A 5 16.29 11.24 0.04
CA ARG A 5 15.22 10.89 -0.90
C ARG A 5 14.05 10.35 -0.10
N TYR A 6 12.86 10.90 -0.30
CA TYR A 6 11.62 10.38 0.23
C TYR A 6 10.76 9.89 -0.93
N SER A 7 9.95 8.87 -0.69
CA SER A 7 8.96 8.37 -1.64
C SER A 7 7.57 8.64 -1.11
N ALA A 8 6.64 8.91 -2.01
CA ALA A 8 5.22 9.03 -1.70
C ALA A 8 4.51 7.72 -2.07
N ILE A 9 3.64 7.25 -1.18
CA ILE A 9 2.70 6.16 -1.46
C ILE A 9 1.29 6.72 -1.36
N THR A 10 0.50 6.50 -2.40
CA THR A 10 -0.88 6.94 -2.47
C THR A 10 -1.80 5.75 -2.19
N VAL A 11 -2.72 5.92 -1.24
CA VAL A 11 -3.77 4.95 -0.93
C VAL A 11 -5.13 5.60 -1.17
N GLU A 12 -5.93 5.01 -2.04
CA GLU A 12 -7.27 5.46 -2.41
C GLU A 12 -8.31 4.51 -1.82
N HIS A 13 -9.39 5.07 -1.27
CA HIS A 13 -10.57 4.29 -0.92
C HIS A 13 -11.48 4.11 -2.15
N SER A 14 -11.79 2.87 -2.53
CA SER A 14 -12.49 2.57 -3.78
C SER A 14 -13.91 3.18 -3.86
N LEU A 15 -14.68 3.10 -2.77
CA LEU A 15 -16.07 3.62 -2.71
C LEU A 15 -16.13 5.15 -2.60
N TYR A 16 -15.45 5.71 -1.62
CA TYR A 16 -15.57 7.13 -1.29
C TYR A 16 -14.62 8.05 -2.06
N LYS A 17 -13.71 7.48 -2.86
CA LYS A 17 -12.76 8.20 -3.73
C LYS A 17 -11.88 9.23 -3.01
N TRP A 18 -11.73 9.10 -1.69
CA TRP A 18 -10.77 9.90 -0.95
C TRP A 18 -9.39 9.23 -0.99
N VAL A 19 -8.37 10.08 -1.01
CA VAL A 19 -6.98 9.67 -1.20
C VAL A 19 -6.16 10.14 -0.01
N LYS A 20 -5.30 9.27 0.51
CA LYS A 20 -4.21 9.65 1.42
C LYS A 20 -2.87 9.41 0.77
N VAL A 21 -1.95 10.33 1.04
CA VAL A 21 -0.56 10.23 0.61
C VAL A 21 0.30 10.08 1.86
N PHE A 22 1.12 9.05 1.87
CA PHE A 22 2.08 8.77 2.93
C PHE A 22 3.49 9.00 2.42
N ILE A 23 4.26 9.82 3.14
CA ILE A 23 5.66 10.08 2.82
C ILE A 23 6.54 9.12 3.62
N ILE A 24 7.29 8.28 2.92
CA ILE A 24 8.18 7.29 3.52
C ILE A 24 9.65 7.61 3.18
N PRO A 25 10.59 7.40 4.12
CA PRO A 25 12.00 7.70 3.90
C PRO A 25 12.68 6.73 2.93
N LYS A 26 12.13 5.52 2.76
CA LYS A 26 12.63 4.51 1.82
C LYS A 26 11.47 3.69 1.28
N GLN A 27 11.42 3.51 -0.04
CA GLN A 27 10.46 2.64 -0.72
C GLN A 27 10.95 1.19 -0.70
N GLN A 28 10.99 0.59 0.49
CA GLN A 28 11.24 -0.83 0.69
C GLN A 28 9.92 -1.52 1.02
N ALA A 29 9.79 -2.80 0.67
CA ALA A 29 8.60 -3.61 0.91
C ALA A 29 8.12 -3.55 2.37
N GLU A 30 9.05 -3.70 3.30
CA GLU A 30 8.82 -3.69 4.75
C GLU A 30 8.25 -2.34 5.18
N THR A 31 8.85 -1.24 4.71
CA THR A 31 8.39 0.12 5.03
C THR A 31 6.98 0.38 4.50
N VAL A 32 6.67 -0.11 3.29
CA VAL A 32 5.34 0.07 2.69
C VAL A 32 4.29 -0.79 3.42
N ALA A 33 4.61 -2.04 3.74
CA ALA A 33 3.74 -2.93 4.51
C ALA A 33 3.45 -2.36 5.91
N GLN A 34 4.49 -1.94 6.64
CA GLN A 34 4.35 -1.33 7.95
C GLN A 34 3.52 -0.05 7.89
N MET A 35 3.81 0.83 6.91
CA MET A 35 3.05 2.05 6.71
C MET A 35 1.56 1.76 6.52
N LEU A 36 1.22 0.77 5.69
CA LEU A 36 -0.16 0.40 5.42
C LEU A 36 -0.86 -0.13 6.69
N VAL A 37 -0.20 -1.02 7.45
CA VAL A 37 -0.76 -1.56 8.69
C VAL A 37 -0.98 -0.45 9.72
N ASP A 38 0.05 0.36 9.98
CA ASP A 38 0.04 1.36 11.06
C ASP A 38 -0.85 2.56 10.77
N ASN A 39 -1.02 2.93 9.50
CA ASN A 39 -1.66 4.18 9.14
C ASN A 39 -2.97 4.03 8.39
N TRP A 40 -3.20 2.87 7.76
CA TRP A 40 -4.45 2.56 7.09
C TRP A 40 -5.27 1.55 7.87
N ILE A 41 -4.77 0.32 8.01
CA ILE A 41 -5.53 -0.81 8.54
C ILE A 41 -5.91 -0.60 10.01
N SER A 42 -4.98 -0.10 10.82
CA SER A 42 -5.23 0.23 12.23
C SER A 42 -6.33 1.29 12.44
N ARG A 43 -6.59 2.13 11.43
CA ARG A 43 -7.50 3.28 11.52
C ARG A 43 -8.83 3.05 10.82
N PHE A 44 -8.82 2.30 9.72
CA PHE A 44 -9.96 2.12 8.82
C PHE A 44 -10.46 0.67 8.75
N SER A 45 -9.97 -0.19 9.65
CA SER A 45 -10.20 -1.63 9.65
C SER A 45 -9.48 -2.37 8.51
N VAL A 46 -9.51 -3.70 8.58
CA VAL A 46 -8.94 -4.60 7.57
C VAL A 46 -9.81 -4.56 6.31
N THR A 47 -9.15 -4.45 5.16
CA THR A 47 -9.77 -4.38 3.83
C THR A 47 -10.00 -5.76 3.26
N ILE A 48 -11.11 -5.98 2.56
CA ILE A 48 -11.39 -7.28 1.91
C ILE A 48 -10.50 -7.45 0.69
N GLU A 49 -10.36 -6.39 -0.11
CA GLU A 49 -9.54 -6.38 -1.32
C GLU A 49 -8.54 -5.22 -1.33
N LEU A 50 -7.36 -5.51 -1.87
CA LEU A 50 -6.30 -4.54 -2.11
C LEU A 50 -5.80 -4.68 -3.55
N HIS A 51 -6.09 -3.67 -4.35
CA HIS A 51 -5.64 -3.57 -5.73
C HIS A 51 -4.40 -2.69 -5.78
N SER A 52 -3.27 -3.21 -6.27
CA SER A 52 -2.03 -2.43 -6.38
C SER A 52 -1.41 -2.54 -7.77
N ASP A 53 -0.51 -1.62 -8.12
CA ASP A 53 0.35 -1.83 -9.29
C ASP A 53 1.27 -3.06 -9.10
N GLN A 54 1.99 -3.42 -10.17
CA GLN A 54 2.92 -4.54 -10.18
C GLN A 54 4.33 -4.16 -9.70
N GLY A 55 4.46 -3.08 -8.92
CA GLY A 55 5.73 -2.60 -8.39
C GLY A 55 6.39 -3.64 -7.48
N ARG A 56 7.71 -3.77 -7.59
CA ARG A 56 8.51 -4.81 -6.89
C ARG A 56 8.24 -4.89 -5.38
N ASN A 57 8.01 -3.76 -4.73
CA ASN A 57 7.73 -3.73 -3.28
C ASN A 57 6.36 -4.30 -2.94
N LEU A 58 5.34 -4.00 -3.76
CA LEU A 58 3.97 -4.48 -3.59
C LEU A 58 3.84 -5.96 -4.01
N GLU A 59 4.72 -6.43 -4.88
CA GLU A 59 4.85 -7.83 -5.29
C GLU A 59 5.82 -8.66 -4.41
N SER A 60 6.40 -8.05 -3.39
CA SER A 60 7.36 -8.74 -2.51
C SER A 60 6.69 -9.80 -1.64
N ASN A 61 7.48 -10.80 -1.21
CA ASN A 61 6.99 -11.83 -0.29
C ASN A 61 6.50 -11.24 1.04
N VAL A 62 7.13 -10.17 1.53
CA VAL A 62 6.70 -9.49 2.77
C VAL A 62 5.30 -8.90 2.61
N PHE A 63 5.05 -8.19 1.50
CA PHE A 63 3.76 -7.56 1.25
C PHE A 63 2.67 -8.61 1.01
N LEU A 64 2.97 -9.66 0.23
CA LEU A 64 2.05 -10.78 0.02
C LEU A 64 1.73 -11.53 1.33
N LYS A 65 2.74 -11.74 2.18
CA LYS A 65 2.55 -12.41 3.48
C LYS A 65 1.70 -11.57 4.44
N MET A 66 1.90 -10.26 4.45
CA MET A 66 1.04 -9.33 5.19
C MET A 66 -0.43 -9.47 4.73
N CYS A 67 -0.69 -9.43 3.41
CA CYS A 67 -2.05 -9.64 2.89
C CYS A 67 -2.61 -11.00 3.31
N GLN A 68 -1.80 -12.07 3.28
CA GLN A 68 -2.22 -13.39 3.71
C GLN A 68 -2.61 -13.43 5.21
N ILE A 69 -1.80 -12.83 6.09
CA ILE A 69 -2.05 -12.81 7.54
C ILE A 69 -3.31 -12.02 7.87
N LEU A 70 -3.54 -10.93 7.15
CA LEU A 70 -4.71 -10.05 7.34
C LEU A 70 -5.92 -10.53 6.53
N ASN A 71 -5.82 -11.67 5.84
CA ASN A 71 -6.88 -12.22 5.00
C ASN A 71 -7.40 -11.23 3.93
N ILE A 72 -6.48 -10.46 3.34
CA ILE A 72 -6.74 -9.48 2.28
C ILE A 72 -6.53 -10.16 0.92
N SER A 73 -7.53 -10.10 0.05
CA SER A 73 -7.40 -10.53 -1.34
C SER A 73 -6.61 -9.46 -2.12
N LYS A 74 -5.38 -9.80 -2.51
CA LYS A 74 -4.53 -8.89 -3.28
C LYS A 74 -4.67 -9.15 -4.77
N THR A 75 -4.98 -8.09 -5.53
CA THR A 75 -5.10 -8.09 -6.99
C THR A 75 -4.11 -7.10 -7.62
N ARG A 76 -3.96 -7.17 -8.94
CA ARG A 76 -3.06 -6.29 -9.71
C ARG A 76 -3.88 -5.33 -10.56
N THR A 77 -3.50 -4.06 -10.57
CA THR A 77 -4.00 -3.10 -11.55
C THR A 77 -3.22 -3.23 -12.87
N THR A 78 -3.92 -3.09 -13.99
CA THR A 78 -3.32 -3.06 -15.34
C THR A 78 -2.70 -1.71 -15.69
N ARG A 79 -2.92 -0.68 -14.85
CA ARG A 79 -2.49 0.71 -15.08
C ARG A 79 -1.14 1.01 -14.42
N ILE A 80 -0.41 1.95 -15.02
CA ILE A 80 0.94 2.40 -14.64
C ILE A 80 0.93 3.35 -13.41
N TYR A 81 -0.22 3.64 -12.80
CA TYR A 81 -0.29 4.55 -11.65
C TYR A 81 0.08 3.82 -10.35
N SER A 82 1.03 4.38 -9.59
CA SER A 82 1.52 3.87 -8.32
C SER A 82 0.57 4.20 -7.15
N ALA A 83 -0.65 3.68 -7.22
CA ALA A 83 -1.65 3.81 -6.17
C ALA A 83 -2.10 2.44 -5.67
N ILE A 84 -2.26 2.32 -4.36
CA ILE A 84 -2.95 1.21 -3.70
C ILE A 84 -4.43 1.60 -3.59
N ILE A 85 -5.33 0.78 -4.09
CA ILE A 85 -6.77 0.95 -3.95
C ILE A 85 -7.24 -0.10 -2.97
N VAL A 86 -7.99 0.33 -1.97
CA VAL A 86 -8.53 -0.56 -0.95
C VAL A 86 -10.06 -0.60 -1.01
N GLU A 87 -10.61 -1.78 -0.72
CA GLU A 87 -12.05 -2.02 -0.66
C GLU A 87 -12.42 -2.61 0.71
N ASN A 88 -13.37 -1.95 1.36
CA ASN A 88 -13.94 -2.30 2.66
C ASN A 88 -15.42 -2.62 2.50
#